data_AF-A0A0M4ETK8-F1
#
_entry.id   AF-A0A0M4ETK8-F1
#
_cell.length_a   1.000
_cell.length_b   1.000
_cell.length_c   1.000
_cell.angle_alpha   90.00
_cell.angle_beta   90.00
_cell.angle_gamma   90.00
#
_symmetry.space_group_name_H-M   'P 1'
#
loop_
_entity.id
_entity.type
_entity.pdbx_description
1 polymer ?
#
loop_
_entity_poly.entity_id
_entity_poly.type
_entity_poly.pdbx_seq_one_letter_code
_entity_poly.pdbx_strand_id
1 'polypeptide(L)'
;MFWLLLIAALMLGCQAEPAMDEDCELHASNTMCTAECTMNSTEYLAANRQSLNHNKVRAHLEMELADEADEKLLYETYVKCDKHALELLTHKGVQALAKRLEAHGCHVYPGLVMECVSNEMTLNCPPKRFHNDAACTTNRDYLKKCMHFLKYKA
;
A
#
# COMPACT_ATOMS: atom_id res chain seq x y z
N MET A 1 8.74 -36.38 13.43
CA MET A 1 8.71 -35.29 14.44
C MET A 1 9.24 -33.93 13.95
N PHE A 2 9.69 -33.79 12.69
CA PHE A 2 10.05 -32.48 12.10
C PHE A 2 8.86 -31.72 11.45
N TRP A 3 7.73 -32.40 11.20
CA TRP A 3 6.56 -31.81 10.54
C TRP A 3 5.73 -30.87 11.44
N LEU A 4 5.76 -31.06 12.76
CA LEU A 4 5.02 -30.19 13.69
C LEU A 4 5.68 -28.81 13.85
N LEU A 5 6.98 -28.69 13.60
CA LEU A 5 7.71 -27.41 13.67
C LEU A 5 7.44 -26.51 12.45
N LEU A 6 7.20 -27.10 11.26
CA LEU A 6 6.79 -26.35 10.07
C LEU A 6 5.35 -25.81 10.17
N ILE A 7 4.46 -26.57 10.81
CA ILE A 7 3.08 -26.11 11.06
C ILE A 7 3.07 -25.04 12.16
N ALA A 8 3.95 -25.13 13.16
CA ALA A 8 4.15 -24.04 14.11
C ALA A 8 4.61 -22.77 13.40
N ALA A 9 5.57 -22.85 12.47
CA ALA A 9 6.03 -21.68 11.70
C ALA A 9 4.92 -21.03 10.84
N LEU A 10 3.96 -21.82 10.32
CA LEU A 10 2.78 -21.30 9.61
C LEU A 10 1.71 -20.71 10.54
N MET A 11 1.58 -21.23 11.77
CA MET A 11 0.68 -20.69 12.80
C MET A 11 1.29 -19.46 13.51
N LEU A 12 2.61 -19.28 13.43
CA LEU A 12 3.33 -18.09 13.89
C LEU A 12 3.15 -16.89 12.94
N GLY A 13 2.79 -17.11 11.66
CA GLY A 13 2.50 -16.03 10.70
C GLY A 13 1.24 -15.21 10.97
N CYS A 14 0.55 -15.49 12.07
CA CYS A 14 -0.60 -14.73 12.58
C CYS A 14 -0.43 -14.40 14.08
N GLN A 15 0.81 -14.32 14.57
CA GLN A 15 1.07 -13.88 15.93
C GLN A 15 0.79 -12.38 16.06
N ALA A 16 0.07 -12.07 17.14
CA ALA A 16 0.06 -10.76 17.76
C ALA A 16 1.47 -10.17 17.75
N GLU A 17 1.57 -8.89 17.37
CA GLU A 17 2.79 -8.08 17.27
C GLU A 17 3.88 -8.57 18.24
N PRO A 18 4.91 -9.31 17.78
CA PRO A 18 6.21 -9.03 18.31
C PRO A 18 6.54 -7.61 17.85
N ALA A 19 7.26 -6.84 18.67
CA ALA A 19 7.84 -5.57 18.22
C ALA A 19 8.44 -5.80 16.82
N MET A 20 8.06 -4.96 15.84
CA MET A 20 8.60 -5.04 14.49
C MET A 20 10.13 -5.08 14.59
N ASP A 21 10.76 -6.05 13.93
CA ASP A 21 12.21 -6.14 13.83
C ASP A 21 12.78 -4.81 13.30
N GLU A 22 13.93 -4.38 13.82
CA GLU A 22 14.62 -3.13 13.45
C GLU A 22 14.83 -3.04 11.92
N ASP A 23 15.11 -4.17 11.28
CA ASP A 23 15.23 -4.28 9.82
C ASP A 23 13.89 -4.04 9.09
N CYS A 24 12.77 -4.52 9.65
CA CYS A 24 11.43 -4.29 9.10
C CYS A 24 10.99 -2.83 9.29
N GLU A 25 11.39 -2.20 10.39
CA GLU A 25 11.13 -0.78 10.65
C GLU A 25 11.89 0.14 9.69
N LEU A 26 13.17 -0.15 9.44
CA LEU A 26 13.99 0.57 8.46
C LEU A 26 13.42 0.41 7.05
N HIS A 27 13.05 -0.82 6.67
CA HIS A 27 12.47 -1.09 5.36
C HIS A 27 11.12 -0.38 5.15
N ALA A 28 10.25 -0.38 6.17
CA ALA A 28 8.98 0.34 6.12
C ALA A 28 9.21 1.85 5.98
N SER A 29 10.16 2.41 6.74
CA SER A 29 10.48 3.85 6.68
C SER A 29 11.04 4.25 5.32
N ASN A 30 11.97 3.45 4.77
CA ASN A 30 12.52 3.66 3.43
C ASN A 30 11.44 3.59 2.34
N THR A 31 10.51 2.63 2.44
CA THR A 31 9.43 2.47 1.45
C THR A 31 8.50 3.69 1.46
N MET A 32 8.15 4.21 2.64
CA MET A 32 7.29 5.39 2.78
C MET A 32 7.97 6.65 2.23
N CYS A 33 9.25 6.87 2.56
CA CYS A 33 10.02 7.98 2.01
C CYS A 33 10.20 7.88 0.49
N THR A 34 10.38 6.67 -0.04
CA THR A 34 10.51 6.42 -1.48
C THR A 34 9.21 6.77 -2.21
N ALA A 35 8.05 6.44 -1.61
CA ALA A 35 6.76 6.82 -2.14
C ALA A 35 6.59 8.34 -2.22
N GLU A 36 6.97 9.08 -1.18
CA GLU A 36 6.94 10.54 -1.20
C GLU A 36 7.88 11.13 -2.25
N CYS A 37 9.12 10.63 -2.34
CA CYS A 37 10.08 11.09 -3.35
C CYS A 37 9.53 10.90 -4.77
N THR A 38 8.92 9.73 -5.03
CA THR A 38 8.30 9.40 -6.32
C THR A 38 7.15 10.37 -6.62
N MET A 39 6.20 10.51 -5.71
CA MET A 39 5.03 11.37 -5.92
C MET A 39 5.37 12.87 -6.00
N ASN A 40 6.42 13.30 -5.31
CA ASN A 40 6.88 14.67 -5.40
C ASN A 40 7.58 14.94 -6.76
N SER A 41 8.35 13.96 -7.27
CA SER A 41 9.01 14.08 -8.57
C SER A 41 8.04 14.15 -9.76
N THR A 42 6.83 13.61 -9.59
CA THR A 42 5.74 13.64 -10.59
C THR A 42 4.75 14.78 -10.37
N GLU A 43 4.98 15.65 -9.39
CA GLU A 43 4.05 16.72 -8.97
C GLU A 43 2.64 16.21 -8.57
N TYR A 44 2.53 14.95 -8.16
CA TYR A 44 1.27 14.39 -7.69
C TYR A 44 0.94 14.87 -6.30
N LEU A 45 1.95 15.09 -5.46
CA LEU A 45 1.72 15.44 -4.08
C LEU A 45 1.47 16.94 -3.96
N ALA A 46 0.37 17.33 -3.31
CA ALA A 46 0.16 18.72 -2.95
C ALA A 46 1.21 19.19 -1.93
N ALA A 47 1.49 20.49 -1.89
CA ALA A 47 2.54 21.05 -1.03
C ALA A 47 2.33 20.76 0.48
N ASN A 48 1.08 20.56 0.91
CA ASN A 48 0.73 20.20 2.29
C ASN A 48 0.87 18.69 2.59
N ARG A 49 1.20 17.87 1.59
CA ARG A 49 1.37 16.42 1.69
C ARG A 49 0.15 15.68 2.25
N GLN A 50 -1.04 16.23 2.00
CA GLN A 50 -2.33 15.72 2.48
C GLN A 50 -3.40 15.69 1.38
N SER A 51 -2.99 15.73 0.12
CA SER A 51 -3.87 15.46 -1.01
C SER A 51 -3.04 15.17 -2.25
N LEU A 52 -3.65 14.47 -3.21
CA LEU A 52 -3.09 14.37 -4.55
C LEU A 52 -3.58 15.53 -5.44
N ASN A 53 -2.74 15.92 -6.38
CA ASN A 53 -3.12 16.69 -7.54
C ASN A 53 -3.69 15.73 -8.59
N HIS A 54 -4.99 15.44 -8.49
CA HIS A 54 -5.66 14.50 -9.38
C HIS A 54 -5.54 14.85 -10.87
N ASN A 55 -5.40 16.13 -11.23
CA ASN A 55 -5.17 16.53 -12.62
C ASN A 55 -3.81 16.05 -13.12
N LYS A 56 -2.75 16.17 -12.30
CA LYS A 56 -1.41 15.67 -12.64
C LYS A 56 -1.36 14.16 -12.67
N VAL A 57 -2.02 13.49 -11.73
CA VAL A 57 -2.16 12.02 -11.72
C VAL A 57 -2.82 11.56 -13.02
N ARG A 58 -3.97 12.13 -13.37
CA ARG A 58 -4.70 11.77 -14.58
C ARG A 58 -3.88 12.02 -15.84
N ALA A 59 -3.28 13.21 -15.99
CA ALA A 59 -2.47 13.55 -17.15
C ALA A 59 -1.29 12.59 -17.34
N HIS A 60 -0.67 12.11 -16.26
CA HIS A 60 0.37 11.09 -16.36
C HIS A 60 -0.17 9.73 -16.76
N LEU A 61 -1.31 9.31 -16.21
CA LEU A 61 -1.95 8.04 -16.62
C LEU A 61 -2.33 8.06 -18.10
N GLU A 62 -2.88 9.17 -18.60
CA GLU A 62 -3.19 9.40 -20.03
C GLU A 62 -1.94 9.34 -20.92
N MET A 63 -0.77 9.72 -20.39
CA MET A 63 0.50 9.70 -21.11
C MET A 63 1.13 8.30 -21.14
N GLU A 64 1.07 7.56 -20.03
CA GLU A 64 1.76 6.28 -19.87
C GLU A 64 0.91 5.07 -20.31
N LEU A 65 -0.41 5.19 -20.27
CA LEU A 65 -1.32 4.08 -20.56
C LEU A 65 -1.91 4.21 -21.95
N ALA A 66 -1.83 3.12 -22.71
CA ALA A 66 -2.42 3.06 -24.05
C ALA A 66 -3.92 2.73 -24.05
N ASP A 67 -4.49 2.34 -22.91
CA ASP A 67 -5.87 1.86 -22.77
C ASP A 67 -6.68 2.76 -21.84
N GLU A 68 -7.75 3.36 -22.37
CA GLU A 68 -8.63 4.30 -21.66
C GLU A 68 -9.35 3.63 -20.48
N ALA A 69 -9.64 2.33 -20.56
CA ALA A 69 -10.31 1.63 -19.46
C ALA A 69 -9.35 1.39 -18.29
N ASP A 70 -8.08 1.07 -18.58
CA ASP A 70 -7.04 0.95 -17.56
C ASP A 70 -6.69 2.32 -16.94
N GLU A 71 -6.62 3.39 -17.74
CA GLU A 71 -6.48 4.77 -17.25
C GLU A 71 -7.59 5.13 -16.28
N LYS A 72 -8.85 4.96 -16.69
CA LYS A 72 -10.01 5.27 -15.85
C LYS A 72 -9.99 4.45 -14.55
N LEU A 73 -9.71 3.16 -14.64
CA LEU A 73 -9.65 2.26 -13.47
C LEU A 73 -8.57 2.72 -12.48
N LEU A 74 -7.38 3.04 -12.98
CA LEU A 74 -6.27 3.48 -12.13
C LEU A 74 -6.53 4.86 -11.53
N TYR A 75 -7.11 5.78 -12.29
CA TYR A 75 -7.50 7.09 -11.78
C TYR A 75 -8.53 6.98 -10.65
N GLU A 76 -9.59 6.19 -10.84
CA GLU A 76 -10.60 5.93 -9.80
C GLU A 76 -9.96 5.28 -8.56
N THR A 77 -8.96 4.42 -8.75
CA THR A 77 -8.19 3.81 -7.66
C THR A 77 -7.40 4.86 -6.87
N TYR A 78 -6.71 5.79 -7.55
CA TYR A 78 -6.01 6.89 -6.88
C TYR A 78 -6.95 7.79 -6.10
N VAL A 79 -8.13 8.14 -6.65
CA VAL A 79 -9.14 8.95 -5.95
C VAL A 79 -9.63 8.24 -4.68
N LYS A 80 -9.91 6.94 -4.78
CA LYS A 80 -10.30 6.12 -3.61
C LYS A 80 -9.19 6.09 -2.55
N CYS A 81 -7.95 5.90 -2.97
CA CYS A 81 -6.81 5.76 -2.08
C CYS A 81 -6.37 7.08 -1.43
N ASP A 82 -6.54 8.21 -2.10
CA ASP A 82 -6.35 9.54 -1.51
C ASP A 82 -7.24 9.70 -0.27
N LYS A 83 -8.55 9.46 -0.45
CA LYS A 83 -9.52 9.52 0.65
C LYS A 83 -9.19 8.54 1.77
N HIS A 84 -8.88 7.29 1.41
CA HIS A 84 -8.57 6.25 2.40
C HIS A 84 -7.33 6.59 3.23
N ALA A 85 -6.27 7.12 2.60
CA ALA A 85 -5.05 7.52 3.29
C ALA A 85 -5.33 8.60 4.34
N LEU A 86 -6.20 9.57 4.04
CA LEU A 86 -6.60 10.62 4.99
C LEU A 86 -7.34 10.06 6.21
N GLU A 87 -8.25 9.11 6.01
CA GLU A 87 -8.98 8.44 7.09
C GLU A 87 -8.01 7.72 8.04
N LEU A 88 -6.95 7.11 7.49
CA LEU A 88 -5.93 6.37 8.24
C LEU A 88 -4.98 7.25 9.06
N LEU A 89 -4.83 8.55 8.76
CA LEU A 89 -3.91 9.44 9.51
C LEU A 89 -4.25 9.55 11.00
N THR A 90 -5.51 9.27 11.37
CA THR A 90 -5.97 9.29 12.76
C THR A 90 -5.69 7.98 13.51
N HIS A 91 -5.33 6.91 12.81
CA HIS A 91 -5.08 5.60 13.41
C HIS A 91 -3.79 5.59 14.23
N LYS A 92 -3.82 5.01 15.45
CA LYS A 92 -2.68 5.04 16.39
C LYS A 92 -1.40 4.45 15.81
N GLY A 93 -1.50 3.33 15.08
CA GLY A 93 -0.35 2.71 14.42
C GLY A 93 0.27 3.60 13.32
N VAL A 94 -0.58 4.34 12.59
CA VAL A 94 -0.13 5.28 11.56
C VAL A 94 0.51 6.51 12.18
N GLN A 95 -0.01 7.01 13.30
CA GLN A 95 0.62 8.10 14.06
C GLN A 95 1.98 7.70 14.62
N ALA A 96 2.13 6.46 15.11
CA ALA A 96 3.42 5.94 15.55
C ALA A 96 4.43 5.85 14.39
N LEU A 97 3.98 5.39 13.21
CA LEU A 97 4.79 5.39 12.00
C LEU A 97 5.17 6.81 11.57
N ALA A 98 4.23 7.75 11.55
CA ALA A 98 4.47 9.15 11.19
C ALA A 98 5.57 9.78 12.05
N LYS A 99 5.53 9.58 13.38
CA LYS A 99 6.58 10.05 14.29
C LYS A 99 7.96 9.50 13.97
N ARG A 100 8.05 8.26 13.51
CA ARG A 100 9.33 7.66 13.08
C ARG A 100 9.83 8.30 11.79
N LEU A 101 8.93 8.56 10.85
CA LEU A 101 9.26 9.20 9.57
C LEU A 101 9.70 10.66 9.70
N GLU A 102 9.29 11.37 10.76
CA GLU A 102 9.73 12.73 11.05
C GLU A 102 11.27 12.84 11.10
N ALA A 103 11.96 11.82 11.64
CA ALA A 103 13.43 11.77 11.69
C ALA A 103 14.08 11.78 10.29
N HIS A 104 13.34 11.36 9.27
CA HIS A 104 13.77 11.31 7.87
C HIS A 104 13.20 12.46 7.03
N GLY A 105 12.38 13.34 7.63
CA GLY A 105 11.73 14.47 6.92
C GLY A 105 10.61 14.05 5.97
N CYS A 106 10.17 12.80 6.05
CA CYS A 106 9.12 12.23 5.20
C CYS A 106 7.77 12.29 5.90
N HIS A 107 6.71 12.44 5.10
CA HIS A 107 5.33 12.37 5.52
C HIS A 107 4.75 10.98 5.23
N VAL A 108 3.86 10.47 6.08
CA VAL A 108 3.32 9.10 5.95
C VAL A 108 2.28 8.97 4.83
N TYR A 109 1.55 10.04 4.54
CA TYR A 109 0.42 10.04 3.60
C TYR A 109 0.75 9.49 2.20
N PRO A 110 1.84 9.91 1.51
CA PRO A 110 2.17 9.39 0.17
C PRO A 110 2.39 7.88 0.15
N GLY A 111 2.99 7.35 1.22
CA GLY A 111 3.19 5.91 1.39
C GLY A 111 1.88 5.15 1.58
N LEU A 112 0.96 5.70 2.38
CA LEU A 112 -0.39 5.12 2.54
C LEU A 112 -1.18 5.09 1.23
N VAL A 113 -1.06 6.15 0.41
CA VAL A 113 -1.67 6.18 -0.93
C VAL A 113 -1.08 5.08 -1.80
N MET A 114 0.25 4.98 -1.90
CA MET A 114 0.93 3.96 -2.72
C MET A 114 0.59 2.53 -2.27
N GLU A 115 0.58 2.29 -0.96
CA GLU A 115 0.19 1.00 -0.40
C GLU A 115 -1.25 0.64 -0.78
N CYS A 116 -2.18 1.57 -0.63
CA CYS A 116 -3.57 1.37 -1.03
C CYS A 116 -3.70 1.09 -2.53
N VAL A 117 -3.04 1.86 -3.39
CA VAL A 117 -3.09 1.66 -4.86
C VAL A 117 -2.54 0.28 -5.23
N SER A 118 -1.40 -0.11 -4.66
CA SER A 118 -0.79 -1.43 -4.89
C SER A 118 -1.73 -2.59 -4.48
N ASN A 119 -2.34 -2.46 -3.30
CA ASN A 119 -3.28 -3.46 -2.79
C ASN A 119 -4.54 -3.53 -3.65
N GLU A 120 -5.13 -2.39 -4.03
CA GLU A 120 -6.29 -2.33 -4.91
C GLU A 120 -6.01 -2.93 -6.29
N MET A 121 -4.88 -2.60 -6.89
CA MET A 121 -4.46 -3.17 -8.18
C MET A 121 -4.26 -4.68 -8.09
N THR A 122 -3.72 -5.20 -7.00
CA THR A 122 -3.51 -6.64 -6.83
C THR A 122 -4.82 -7.39 -6.57
N LEU A 123 -5.68 -6.85 -5.71
CA LEU A 123 -6.94 -7.48 -5.30
C LEU A 123 -8.00 -7.42 -6.40
N ASN A 124 -8.07 -6.30 -7.12
CA ASN A 124 -9.11 -6.00 -8.09
C ASN A 124 -8.60 -5.98 -9.53
N CYS A 125 -7.41 -6.55 -9.79
CA CYS A 125 -6.85 -6.67 -11.14
C CYS A 125 -7.88 -7.29 -12.11
N PRO A 126 -8.21 -6.63 -13.24
CA PRO A 126 -9.15 -7.15 -14.20
C PRO A 126 -8.74 -8.53 -14.72
N PRO A 127 -9.68 -9.48 -14.94
CA PRO A 127 -9.34 -10.84 -15.38
C PRO A 127 -8.53 -10.90 -16.67
N LYS A 128 -8.70 -9.92 -17.57
CA LYS A 128 -7.93 -9.82 -18.83
C LYS A 128 -6.47 -9.42 -18.62
N ARG A 129 -6.14 -8.76 -17.51
CA ARG A 129 -4.79 -8.28 -17.16
C ARG A 129 -4.11 -9.18 -16.11
N PHE A 130 -4.90 -9.94 -15.35
CA PHE A 130 -4.37 -10.81 -14.31
C PHE A 130 -3.71 -12.06 -14.90
N HIS A 131 -2.42 -12.24 -14.61
CA HIS A 131 -1.72 -13.49 -14.90
C HIS A 131 -2.20 -14.60 -13.98
N ASN A 132 -2.87 -15.60 -14.56
CA ASN A 132 -3.44 -16.71 -13.80
C ASN A 132 -2.42 -17.85 -13.59
N ASP A 133 -1.32 -17.53 -12.94
CA ASP A 133 -0.34 -18.52 -12.47
C ASP A 133 -0.41 -18.70 -10.94
N ALA A 134 0.34 -19.71 -10.46
CA ALA A 134 0.35 -20.08 -9.05
C ALA A 134 0.88 -18.97 -8.14
N ALA A 135 1.90 -18.22 -8.58
CA ALA A 135 2.50 -17.17 -7.77
C ALA A 135 1.55 -15.98 -7.62
N CYS A 136 0.97 -15.50 -8.72
CA CYS A 136 0.02 -14.39 -8.72
C CYS A 136 -1.25 -14.73 -7.93
N THR A 137 -1.76 -15.96 -8.08
CA THR A 137 -2.95 -16.41 -7.34
C THR A 137 -2.68 -16.51 -5.84
N THR A 138 -1.54 -17.09 -5.46
CA THR A 138 -1.15 -17.23 -4.05
C THR A 138 -1.01 -15.86 -3.38
N ASN A 139 -0.34 -14.91 -4.05
CA ASN A 139 -0.15 -13.57 -3.51
C ASN A 139 -1.49 -12.84 -3.32
N ARG A 140 -2.37 -12.88 -4.34
CA ARG A 140 -3.69 -12.25 -4.26
C ARG A 140 -4.55 -12.85 -3.15
N ASP A 141 -4.54 -14.17 -2.98
CA ASP A 141 -5.33 -14.85 -1.95
C ASP A 141 -4.75 -14.64 -0.54
N TYR A 142 -3.43 -14.51 -0.42
CA TYR A 142 -2.80 -14.08 0.82
C TYR A 142 -3.24 -12.67 1.23
N LEU A 143 -3.19 -11.71 0.31
CA LEU A 143 -3.63 -10.34 0.56
C LEU A 143 -5.12 -10.25 0.94
N LYS A 144 -5.99 -11.04 0.28
CA LYS A 144 -7.41 -11.13 0.66
C LYS A 144 -7.57 -11.57 2.11
N LYS A 145 -6.82 -12.59 2.56
CA LYS A 145 -6.86 -13.08 3.95
C LYS A 145 -6.35 -12.03 4.93
N CYS A 146 -5.25 -11.36 4.61
CA CYS A 146 -4.67 -10.30 5.44
C CYS A 146 -5.65 -9.13 5.62
N MET A 147 -6.21 -8.62 4.52
CA MET A 147 -7.19 -7.53 4.57
C MET A 147 -8.48 -7.94 5.30
N HIS A 148 -8.90 -9.20 5.16
CA HIS A 148 -10.05 -9.71 5.90
C HIS A 148 -9.81 -9.74 7.41
N PHE A 149 -8.61 -10.11 7.83
CA PHE A 149 -8.19 -10.09 9.23
C PHE A 149 -8.16 -8.68 9.81
N LEU A 150 -7.62 -7.70 9.06
CA LEU A 150 -7.59 -6.29 9.49
C LEU A 150 -9.00 -5.71 9.63
N LYS A 151 -9.95 -6.06 8.75
CA LYS A 151 -11.35 -5.63 8.85
C LYS A 151 -12.07 -6.07 10.13
N TYR A 152 -11.66 -7.20 10.74
CA TYR A 152 -12.30 -7.73 11.96
C TYR A 152 -11.53 -7.43 13.26
N LYS A 153 -10.36 -6.80 13.16
CA LYS A 153 -9.57 -6.34 14.31
C LYS A 153 -9.70 -4.83 14.59
N ALA A 154 -10.51 -4.13 13.80
CA ALA A 154 -10.82 -2.71 13.99
C ALA A 154 -11.79 -2.48 15.16
#